data_AF-A0A4V5NCI4-F1
#
_entry.id   AF-A0A4V5NCI4-F1
#
_cell.length_a   1.000
_cell.length_b   1.000
_cell.length_c   1.000
_cell.angle_alpha   90.00
_cell.angle_beta   90.00
_cell.angle_gamma   90.00
#
_symmetry.space_group_name_H-M   'P 1'
#
loop_
_entity.id
_entity.type
_entity.pdbx_description
1 polymer ?
#
loop_
_entity_poly.entity_id
_entity_poly.type
_entity_poly.pdbx_seq_one_letter_code
_entity_poly.pdbx_strand_id
1 'polypeptide(L)'
;MDETTRKQYLADDPPTVVPLAIKKPFEALNDREKKYAHYLSRAAWSGTRVNLRQVSPESEGIYDFVVTLQRSCGGDWKQLASKAGLSDEDLEHFLSYAAQFIGNAGNYKSFGDSKFVPRLPADKVAALASTSPEAQGFYNRIKDDLYESSSIARMHLGYPKEGHVSTYYPDSPDITQDEIETVARFLTDQQLMPENTRLRKTKSGDYEVLIASAVTKPENRDTDKTEWTLENGKKLRLVYGDHQIEMGKIAINIAEAKKYALNDEESKMHGEYHKSFHDGSMLSH
;
A
#
# COMPACT_ATOMS: atom_id res chain seq x y z
N MET A 1 -19.02 10.83 16.17
CA MET A 1 -18.98 9.46 16.71
C MET A 1 -19.03 9.56 18.22
N ASP A 2 -19.83 8.74 18.91
CA ASP A 2 -19.84 8.73 20.39
C ASP A 2 -18.58 8.03 20.95
N GLU A 3 -18.26 8.28 22.21
CA GLU A 3 -17.05 7.75 22.85
C GLU A 3 -17.00 6.22 22.91
N THR A 4 -18.15 5.55 23.05
CA THR A 4 -18.19 4.09 23.15
C THR A 4 -17.85 3.46 21.81
N THR A 5 -18.42 3.99 20.72
CA THR A 5 -18.08 3.59 19.36
C THR A 5 -16.61 3.92 19.05
N ARG A 6 -16.12 5.11 19.44
CA ARG A 6 -14.73 5.53 19.20
C ARG A 6 -13.71 4.56 19.81
N LYS A 7 -13.99 3.99 20.98
CA LYS A 7 -13.09 3.02 21.64
C LYS A 7 -12.76 1.80 20.77
N GLN A 8 -13.64 1.41 19.86
CA GLN A 8 -13.44 0.26 18.97
C GLN A 8 -12.40 0.54 17.87
N TYR A 9 -12.19 1.82 17.54
CA TYR A 9 -11.27 2.26 16.49
C TYR A 9 -9.95 2.79 17.05
N LEU A 10 -9.76 2.82 18.38
CA LEU A 10 -8.47 3.23 18.93
C LEU A 10 -7.40 2.19 18.58
N ALA A 11 -6.22 2.68 18.24
CA ALA A 11 -5.03 1.83 18.15
C ALA A 11 -4.85 1.01 19.44
N ASP A 12 -4.46 -0.24 19.32
CA ASP A 12 -4.20 -1.12 20.46
C ASP A 12 -3.01 -0.56 21.27
N ASP A 13 -3.07 -0.65 22.60
CA ASP A 13 -2.06 -0.04 23.47
C ASP A 13 -1.84 -0.87 24.74
N PRO A 14 -0.65 -1.48 24.92
CA PRO A 14 0.41 -1.59 23.92
C PRO A 14 0.03 -2.58 22.79
N PRO A 15 0.54 -2.40 21.56
CA PRO A 15 0.40 -3.41 20.52
C PRO A 15 1.25 -4.66 20.84
N THR A 16 0.82 -5.82 20.33
CA THR A 16 1.63 -7.03 20.43
C THR A 16 2.78 -6.98 19.43
N VAL A 17 4.02 -6.98 19.92
CA VAL A 17 5.23 -7.00 19.09
C VAL A 17 6.01 -8.29 19.35
N VAL A 18 6.20 -9.09 18.29
CA VAL A 18 6.95 -10.35 18.37
C VAL A 18 8.15 -10.28 17.42
N PRO A 19 9.39 -10.35 17.93
CA PRO A 19 10.58 -10.32 17.09
C PRO A 19 10.73 -11.63 16.30
N LEU A 20 10.93 -11.52 14.99
CA LEU A 20 11.20 -12.66 14.13
C LEU A 20 12.62 -13.20 14.37
N ALA A 21 12.74 -14.39 14.97
CA ALA A 21 14.02 -15.00 15.33
C ALA A 21 14.69 -15.74 14.15
N ILE A 22 15.30 -15.00 13.22
CA ILE A 22 15.90 -15.57 11.99
C ILE A 22 17.43 -15.72 11.99
N LYS A 23 18.12 -15.23 13.03
CA LYS A 23 19.59 -15.13 13.02
C LYS A 23 20.27 -16.48 12.75
N LYS A 24 19.87 -17.53 13.48
CA LYS A 24 20.46 -18.88 13.34
C LYS A 24 20.24 -19.47 11.93
N PRO A 25 19.01 -19.52 11.38
CA PRO A 25 18.81 -19.93 9.98
C PRO A 25 19.60 -19.09 8.98
N PHE A 26 19.66 -17.76 9.16
CA PHE A 26 20.35 -16.88 8.23
C PHE A 26 21.88 -17.07 8.25
N GLU A 27 22.48 -17.30 9.41
CA GLU A 27 23.92 -17.56 9.54
C GLU A 27 24.36 -18.86 8.88
N ALA A 28 23.47 -19.86 8.81
CA ALA A 28 23.71 -21.15 8.18
C ALA A 28 23.77 -21.08 6.64
N LEU A 29 23.26 -19.99 6.03
CA LEU A 29 23.29 -19.79 4.58
C LEU A 29 24.72 -19.48 4.10
N ASN A 30 25.08 -19.98 2.91
CA ASN A 30 26.29 -19.56 2.21
C ASN A 30 26.13 -18.15 1.57
N ASP A 31 27.21 -17.58 1.06
CA ASP A 31 27.18 -16.22 0.50
C ASP A 31 26.25 -16.06 -0.71
N ARG A 32 26.09 -17.10 -1.53
CA ARG A 32 25.16 -17.09 -2.67
C ARG A 32 23.71 -17.06 -2.19
N GLU A 33 23.37 -17.93 -1.24
CA GLU A 33 22.04 -18.00 -0.63
C GLU A 33 21.68 -16.70 0.11
N LYS A 34 22.64 -16.10 0.82
CA LYS A 34 22.46 -14.78 1.46
C LYS A 34 22.18 -13.68 0.45
N LYS A 35 22.90 -13.65 -0.68
CA LYS A 35 22.64 -12.68 -1.76
C LYS A 35 21.30 -12.92 -2.42
N TYR A 36 20.95 -14.17 -2.68
CA TYR A 36 19.63 -14.55 -3.20
C TYR A 36 18.51 -14.05 -2.27
N ALA A 37 18.57 -14.39 -0.98
CA ALA A 37 17.60 -13.95 0.02
C ALA A 37 17.57 -12.41 0.19
N HIS A 38 18.72 -11.74 0.10
CA HIS A 38 18.81 -10.29 0.13
C HIS A 38 18.00 -9.65 -1.00
N TYR A 39 18.22 -10.05 -2.26
CA TYR A 39 17.52 -9.45 -3.39
C TYR A 39 16.03 -9.79 -3.39
N LEU A 40 15.63 -10.99 -2.97
CA LEU A 40 14.21 -11.31 -2.75
C LEU A 40 13.59 -10.41 -1.68
N SER A 41 14.27 -10.20 -0.56
CA SER A 41 13.80 -9.30 0.49
C SER A 41 13.66 -7.86 -0.03
N ARG A 42 14.63 -7.40 -0.82
CA ARG A 42 14.58 -6.06 -1.45
C ARG A 42 13.43 -5.93 -2.45
N ALA A 43 13.15 -6.97 -3.23
CA ALA A 43 11.98 -7.02 -4.10
C ALA A 43 10.68 -6.92 -3.28
N ALA A 44 10.51 -7.77 -2.27
CA ALA A 44 9.32 -7.77 -1.42
C ALA A 44 9.07 -6.40 -0.77
N TRP A 45 10.08 -5.81 -0.13
CA TRP A 45 9.95 -4.49 0.52
C TRP A 45 9.81 -3.32 -0.47
N SER A 46 10.16 -3.50 -1.75
CA SER A 46 9.89 -2.48 -2.77
C SER A 46 8.39 -2.33 -3.05
N GLY A 47 7.58 -3.33 -2.72
CA GLY A 47 6.12 -3.31 -2.82
C GLY A 47 5.40 -2.57 -1.68
N THR A 48 6.08 -2.12 -0.62
CA THR A 48 5.40 -1.48 0.53
C THR A 48 4.54 -0.28 0.14
N ARG A 49 4.99 0.53 -0.82
CA ARG A 49 4.21 1.69 -1.31
C ARG A 49 2.97 1.28 -2.10
N VAL A 50 2.99 0.11 -2.74
CA VAL A 50 1.81 -0.48 -3.40
C VAL A 50 0.75 -0.77 -2.35
N ASN A 51 1.12 -1.49 -1.29
CA ASN A 51 0.20 -1.82 -0.19
C ASN A 51 -0.39 -0.56 0.44
N LEU A 52 0.45 0.40 0.81
CA LEU A 52 -0.01 1.68 1.39
C LEU A 52 -1.06 2.35 0.50
N ARG A 53 -0.79 2.43 -0.81
CA ARG A 53 -1.67 3.05 -1.80
C ARG A 53 -2.95 2.25 -2.07
N GLN A 54 -2.92 0.94 -1.83
CA GLN A 54 -4.07 0.03 -1.97
C GLN A 54 -4.93 -0.05 -0.71
N VAL A 55 -4.43 0.41 0.45
CA VAL A 55 -5.21 0.50 1.69
C VAL A 55 -6.05 1.77 1.74
N SER A 56 -5.42 2.95 1.63
CA SER A 56 -6.15 4.22 1.76
C SER A 56 -5.41 5.40 1.11
N PRO A 57 -6.12 6.49 0.74
CA PRO A 57 -5.48 7.66 0.13
C PRO A 57 -4.43 8.34 1.02
N GLU A 58 -4.63 8.33 2.34
CA GLU A 58 -3.78 8.99 3.32
C GLU A 58 -2.58 8.13 3.78
N SER A 59 -2.57 6.83 3.50
CA SER A 59 -1.60 5.88 4.05
C SER A 59 -0.15 6.21 3.64
N GLU A 60 0.14 6.57 2.39
CA GLU A 60 1.51 6.97 2.02
C GLU A 60 1.97 8.23 2.78
N GLY A 61 1.08 9.18 3.01
CA GLY A 61 1.38 10.40 3.76
C GLY A 61 1.63 10.13 5.25
N ILE A 62 0.89 9.20 5.86
CA ILE A 62 1.13 8.76 7.24
C ILE A 62 2.49 8.06 7.35
N TYR A 63 2.82 7.20 6.39
CA TYR A 63 4.13 6.54 6.35
C TYR A 63 5.27 7.55 6.27
N ASP A 64 5.15 8.53 5.38
CA ASP A 64 6.16 9.59 5.24
C ASP A 64 6.28 10.44 6.50
N PHE A 65 5.16 10.79 7.13
CA PHE A 65 5.17 11.49 8.41
C PHE A 65 5.96 10.74 9.48
N VAL A 66 5.66 9.45 9.69
CA VAL A 66 6.32 8.61 10.71
C VAL A 66 7.81 8.46 10.41
N VAL A 67 8.18 8.16 9.16
CA VAL A 67 9.58 7.99 8.75
C VAL A 67 10.35 9.30 8.85
N THR A 68 9.76 10.44 8.50
CA THR A 68 10.40 11.75 8.62
C THR A 68 10.64 12.13 10.08
N LEU A 69 9.72 11.81 11.00
CA LEU A 69 9.96 11.98 12.44
C LEU A 69 11.08 11.06 12.93
N GLN A 70 11.09 9.79 12.52
CA GLN A 70 12.15 8.85 12.89
C GLN A 70 13.53 9.33 12.43
N ARG A 71 13.61 9.86 11.20
CA ARG A 71 14.85 10.42 10.64
C ARG A 71 15.28 11.70 11.34
N SER A 72 14.33 12.57 11.69
CA SER A 72 14.65 13.86 12.33
C SER A 72 15.23 13.69 13.74
N CYS A 73 14.85 12.62 14.45
CA CYS A 73 15.37 12.30 15.78
C CYS A 73 16.45 11.20 15.78
N GLY A 74 16.72 10.56 14.64
CA GLY A 74 17.66 9.42 14.57
C GLY A 74 17.25 8.22 15.44
N GLY A 75 15.96 8.12 15.79
CA GLY A 75 15.44 7.13 16.75
C GLY A 75 15.44 7.57 18.22
N ASP A 76 15.96 8.77 18.56
CA ASP A 76 15.82 9.34 19.91
C ASP A 76 14.43 9.97 20.10
N TRP A 77 13.45 9.11 20.27
CA TRP A 77 12.05 9.49 20.45
C TRP A 77 11.80 10.30 21.72
N LYS A 78 12.60 10.11 22.78
CA LYS A 78 12.47 10.86 24.03
C LYS A 78 12.89 12.32 23.85
N GLN A 79 14.01 12.56 23.15
CA GLN A 79 14.42 13.91 22.79
C GLN A 79 13.35 14.60 21.92
N LEU A 80 12.78 13.90 20.95
CA LEU A 80 11.73 14.43 20.09
C LEU A 80 10.47 14.80 20.87
N ALA A 81 10.01 13.93 21.77
CA ALA A 81 8.86 14.20 22.63
C ALA A 81 9.08 15.40 23.54
N SER A 82 10.27 15.51 24.16
CA SER A 82 10.64 16.68 24.97
C SER A 82 10.60 17.98 24.17
N LYS A 83 11.14 17.98 22.94
CA LYS A 83 11.08 19.12 22.02
C LYS A 83 9.64 19.51 21.64
N ALA A 84 8.75 18.52 21.53
CA ALA A 84 7.34 18.73 21.22
C ALA A 84 6.46 19.01 22.45
N GLY A 85 7.01 18.98 23.67
CA GLY A 85 6.24 19.19 24.91
C GLY A 85 5.27 18.04 25.23
N LEU A 86 5.64 16.81 24.86
CA LEU A 86 4.87 15.59 25.13
C LEU A 86 5.36 14.92 26.42
N SER A 87 4.44 14.28 27.14
CA SER A 87 4.76 13.36 28.23
C SER A 87 5.29 12.02 27.71
N ASP A 88 5.78 11.16 28.61
CA ASP A 88 6.15 9.79 28.26
C ASP A 88 4.92 8.97 27.78
N GLU A 89 3.74 9.18 28.39
CA GLU A 89 2.48 8.56 27.99
C GLU A 89 2.01 9.04 26.60
N ASP A 90 2.13 10.34 26.32
CA ASP A 90 1.85 10.90 24.99
C ASP A 90 2.73 10.22 23.93
N LEU A 91 4.02 10.06 24.23
CA LEU A 91 4.97 9.40 23.33
C LEU A 91 4.61 7.92 23.13
N GLU A 92 4.27 7.20 24.19
CA GLU A 92 3.87 5.79 24.12
C GLU A 92 2.65 5.61 23.20
N HIS A 93 1.60 6.43 23.37
CA HIS A 93 0.43 6.41 22.49
C HIS A 93 0.75 6.64 21.01
N PHE A 94 1.70 7.54 20.71
CA PHE A 94 2.15 7.75 19.34
C PHE A 94 2.92 6.54 18.79
N LEU A 95 3.85 5.98 19.57
CA LEU A 95 4.65 4.83 19.16
C LEU A 95 3.80 3.57 18.98
N SER A 96 2.78 3.36 19.82
CA SER A 96 1.80 2.29 19.69
C SER A 96 1.02 2.39 18.37
N TYR A 97 0.57 3.60 18.01
CA TYR A 97 -0.06 3.84 16.71
C TYR A 97 0.91 3.60 15.54
N ALA A 98 2.11 4.18 15.60
CA ALA A 98 3.11 4.06 14.54
C ALA A 98 3.54 2.60 14.30
N ALA A 99 3.70 1.81 15.37
CA ALA A 99 4.02 0.38 15.28
C ALA A 99 2.91 -0.41 14.57
N GLN A 100 1.64 -0.16 14.91
CA GLN A 100 0.50 -0.78 14.23
C GLN A 100 0.38 -0.34 12.78
N PHE A 101 0.54 0.95 12.50
CA PHE A 101 0.50 1.50 11.14
C PHE A 101 1.56 0.85 10.24
N ILE A 102 2.80 0.78 10.70
CA ILE A 102 3.89 0.15 9.94
C ILE A 102 3.63 -1.36 9.80
N GLY A 103 3.15 -2.02 10.87
CA GLY A 103 2.87 -3.46 10.86
C GLY A 103 1.75 -3.88 9.91
N ASN A 104 0.71 -3.05 9.76
CA ASN A 104 -0.41 -3.28 8.83
C ASN A 104 -0.14 -2.70 7.42
N ALA A 105 0.96 -1.97 7.23
CA ALA A 105 1.25 -1.20 6.00
C ALA A 105 0.09 -0.28 5.57
N GLY A 106 -0.54 0.37 6.56
CA GLY A 106 -1.71 1.24 6.37
C GLY A 106 -2.44 1.49 7.68
N ASN A 107 -3.41 2.41 7.66
CA ASN A 107 -4.20 2.80 8.84
C ASN A 107 -5.52 2.02 9.01
N TYR A 108 -5.68 0.90 8.31
CA TYR A 108 -6.76 -0.06 8.49
C TYR A 108 -6.18 -1.41 8.92
N LYS A 109 -6.85 -2.10 9.85
CA LYS A 109 -6.40 -3.39 10.36
C LYS A 109 -6.46 -4.41 9.21
N SER A 110 -5.33 -5.05 8.89
CA SER A 110 -5.28 -6.14 7.91
C SER A 110 -6.17 -7.33 8.31
N PHE A 111 -6.46 -7.46 9.61
CA PHE A 111 -7.47 -8.38 10.12
C PHE A 111 -8.66 -7.59 10.66
N GLY A 112 -9.72 -7.48 9.85
CA GLY A 112 -10.99 -6.85 10.24
C GLY A 112 -11.36 -5.60 9.44
N ASP A 113 -10.49 -5.13 8.54
CA ASP A 113 -10.77 -4.09 7.54
C ASP A 113 -11.34 -2.77 8.12
N SER A 114 -11.05 -2.52 9.40
CA SER A 114 -11.48 -1.34 10.14
C SER A 114 -10.31 -0.37 10.33
N LYS A 115 -10.56 0.92 10.15
CA LYS A 115 -9.59 1.97 10.46
C LYS A 115 -9.20 1.92 11.93
N PHE A 116 -7.94 2.21 12.24
CA PHE A 116 -7.53 2.49 13.62
C PHE A 116 -6.90 3.87 13.71
N VAL A 117 -7.18 4.59 14.79
CA VAL A 117 -6.81 5.99 14.98
C VAL A 117 -5.90 6.16 16.19
N PRO A 118 -5.03 7.18 16.21
CA PRO A 118 -4.16 7.44 17.36
C PRO A 118 -4.97 7.69 18.64
N ARG A 119 -4.45 7.20 19.77
CA ARG A 119 -4.93 7.61 21.11
C ARG A 119 -4.46 9.02 21.46
N LEU A 120 -3.27 9.38 20.99
CA LEU A 120 -2.69 10.70 21.16
C LEU A 120 -3.63 11.78 20.58
N PRO A 121 -3.96 12.85 21.31
CA PRO A 121 -4.77 13.96 20.81
C PRO A 121 -4.15 14.67 19.59
N ALA A 122 -5.00 15.24 18.73
CA ALA A 122 -4.59 15.83 17.45
C ALA A 122 -3.64 17.02 17.61
N ASP A 123 -3.82 17.84 18.64
CA ASP A 123 -2.92 18.96 18.97
C ASP A 123 -1.51 18.47 19.35
N LYS A 124 -1.41 17.30 20.00
CA LYS A 124 -0.12 16.68 20.34
C LYS A 124 0.58 16.06 19.13
N VAL A 125 -0.17 15.45 18.20
CA VAL A 125 0.40 15.04 16.91
C VAL A 125 0.89 16.25 16.12
N ALA A 126 0.13 17.35 16.12
CA ALA A 126 0.55 18.61 15.50
C ALA A 126 1.83 19.18 16.15
N ALA A 127 2.00 19.03 17.47
CA ALA A 127 3.21 19.43 18.16
C ALA A 127 4.44 18.61 17.72
N LEU A 128 4.30 17.28 17.55
CA LEU A 128 5.33 16.44 16.94
C LEU A 128 5.67 16.89 15.52
N ALA A 129 4.66 17.16 14.70
CA ALA A 129 4.84 17.63 13.33
C ALA A 129 5.60 18.97 13.27
N SER A 130 5.33 19.88 14.20
CA SER A 130 5.97 21.20 14.27
C SER A 130 7.46 21.14 14.60
N THR A 131 8.01 19.99 14.99
CA THR A 131 9.43 19.83 15.26
C THR A 131 10.31 19.83 14.00
N SER A 132 9.71 19.60 12.82
CA SER A 132 10.39 19.57 11.52
C SER A 132 9.50 20.17 10.43
N PRO A 133 9.98 21.11 9.60
CA PRO A 133 9.20 21.66 8.48
C PRO A 133 8.70 20.58 7.51
N GLU A 134 9.49 19.54 7.29
CA GLU A 134 9.12 18.42 6.42
C GLU A 134 7.98 17.58 7.04
N ALA A 135 8.08 17.28 8.34
CA ALA A 135 7.03 16.55 9.06
C ALA A 135 5.72 17.36 9.09
N GLN A 136 5.80 18.68 9.31
CA GLN A 136 4.66 19.58 9.21
C GLN A 136 3.99 19.52 7.83
N GLY A 137 4.79 19.46 6.76
CA GLY A 137 4.30 19.33 5.39
C GLY A 137 3.49 18.07 5.17
N PHE A 138 3.96 16.92 5.67
CA PHE A 138 3.21 15.66 5.62
C PHE A 138 1.97 15.69 6.50
N TYR A 139 2.08 16.15 7.75
CA TYR A 139 0.95 16.26 8.67
C TYR A 139 -0.20 17.10 8.08
N ASN A 140 0.12 18.24 7.45
CA ASN A 140 -0.89 19.10 6.82
C ASN A 140 -1.71 18.39 5.73
N ARG A 141 -1.15 17.35 5.08
CA ARG A 141 -1.85 16.57 4.05
C ARG A 141 -2.73 15.47 4.62
N ILE A 142 -2.45 14.99 5.83
CA ILE A 142 -3.11 13.82 6.43
C ILE A 142 -3.97 14.15 7.64
N LYS A 143 -3.82 15.34 8.26
CA LYS A 143 -4.44 15.68 9.55
C LYS A 143 -5.97 15.50 9.57
N ASP A 144 -6.64 15.75 8.45
CA ASP A 144 -8.09 15.67 8.33
C ASP A 144 -8.58 14.21 8.18
N ASP A 145 -7.67 13.30 7.81
CA ASP A 145 -7.93 11.86 7.65
C ASP A 145 -7.22 11.01 8.71
N LEU A 146 -6.45 11.59 9.64
CA LEU A 146 -5.70 10.80 10.63
C LEU A 146 -6.61 10.16 11.69
N TYR A 147 -7.72 10.81 12.00
CA TYR A 147 -8.67 10.43 13.05
C TYR A 147 -9.98 9.88 12.47
N GLU A 148 -11.02 9.78 13.30
CA GLU A 148 -12.32 9.29 12.89
C GLU A 148 -12.95 10.15 11.78
N SER A 149 -13.57 9.47 10.82
CA SER A 149 -14.38 10.15 9.80
C SER A 149 -15.74 10.57 10.38
N SER A 150 -16.35 11.59 9.77
CA SER A 150 -17.75 11.96 10.05
C SER A 150 -18.74 10.85 9.67
N SER A 151 -18.35 9.94 8.78
CA SER A 151 -19.12 8.75 8.40
C SER A 151 -18.49 7.48 8.99
N ILE A 152 -19.28 6.71 9.74
CA ILE A 152 -18.85 5.39 10.25
C ILE A 152 -18.52 4.44 9.10
N ALA A 153 -19.24 4.52 7.96
CA ALA A 153 -18.95 3.68 6.80
C ALA A 153 -17.51 3.88 6.30
N ARG A 154 -17.00 5.12 6.35
CA ARG A 154 -15.61 5.44 5.97
C ARG A 154 -14.57 4.96 6.97
N MET A 155 -14.98 4.35 8.08
CA MET A 155 -14.09 3.66 9.02
C MET A 155 -13.86 2.20 8.62
N HIS A 156 -14.43 1.74 7.49
CA HIS A 156 -14.29 0.38 6.99
C HIS A 156 -13.85 0.37 5.52
N LEU A 157 -13.07 -0.63 5.15
CA LEU A 157 -12.80 -0.94 3.74
C LEU A 157 -14.00 -1.66 3.13
N GLY A 158 -14.30 -1.37 1.87
CA GLY A 158 -15.45 -1.94 1.18
C GLY A 158 -15.85 -1.15 -0.07
N TYR A 159 -17.08 -1.36 -0.55
CA TYR A 159 -17.53 -0.71 -1.78
C TYR A 159 -17.81 0.79 -1.59
N PRO A 160 -17.31 1.66 -2.49
CA PRO A 160 -17.53 3.11 -2.39
C PRO A 160 -19.02 3.53 -2.35
N LYS A 161 -19.89 2.81 -3.07
CA LYS A 161 -21.35 3.06 -3.10
C LYS A 161 -22.00 2.90 -1.72
N GLU A 162 -21.43 2.09 -0.84
CA GLU A 162 -21.89 1.89 0.54
C GLU A 162 -21.30 2.92 1.52
N GLY A 163 -20.48 3.85 1.01
CA GLY A 163 -19.78 4.87 1.81
C GLY A 163 -18.48 4.37 2.43
N HIS A 164 -18.05 3.14 2.12
CA HIS A 164 -16.77 2.56 2.54
C HIS A 164 -15.59 3.13 1.75
N VAL A 165 -14.38 2.81 2.20
CA VAL A 165 -13.14 3.21 1.53
C VAL A 165 -12.60 2.06 0.67
N SER A 166 -12.26 2.35 -0.59
CA SER A 166 -11.47 1.45 -1.42
C SER A 166 -10.66 2.23 -2.44
N THR A 167 -9.35 2.01 -2.43
CA THR A 167 -8.40 2.62 -3.37
C THR A 167 -8.09 1.74 -4.58
N TYR A 168 -8.77 0.60 -4.71
CA TYR A 168 -8.86 -0.16 -5.96
C TYR A 168 -9.69 0.57 -7.02
N TYR A 169 -10.43 1.61 -6.62
CA TYR A 169 -11.24 2.45 -7.51
C TYR A 169 -10.77 3.93 -7.51
N PRO A 170 -9.52 4.22 -7.94
CA PRO A 170 -8.98 5.57 -7.87
C PRO A 170 -9.78 6.54 -8.73
N ASP A 171 -9.88 7.80 -8.28
CA ASP A 171 -10.58 8.89 -8.96
C ASP A 171 -12.05 8.59 -9.33
N SER A 172 -12.67 7.62 -8.65
CA SER A 172 -13.98 7.06 -9.03
C SER A 172 -14.96 7.00 -7.85
N PRO A 173 -15.25 8.14 -7.18
CA PRO A 173 -16.05 8.15 -5.96
C PRO A 173 -17.50 7.69 -6.18
N ASP A 174 -18.00 7.72 -7.41
CA ASP A 174 -19.36 7.35 -7.82
C ASP A 174 -19.45 5.98 -8.50
N ILE A 175 -18.36 5.21 -8.54
CA ILE A 175 -18.39 3.86 -9.14
C ILE A 175 -19.32 2.95 -8.33
N THR A 176 -20.13 2.19 -9.04
CA THR A 176 -21.09 1.26 -8.44
C THR A 176 -20.60 -0.18 -8.52
N GLN A 177 -21.10 -1.03 -7.62
CA GLN A 177 -20.81 -2.46 -7.65
C GLN A 177 -21.21 -3.11 -8.98
N ASP A 178 -22.36 -2.75 -9.55
CA ASP A 178 -22.81 -3.27 -10.85
C ASP A 178 -21.82 -2.96 -11.98
N GLU A 179 -21.21 -1.77 -11.97
CA GLU A 179 -20.19 -1.38 -12.94
C GLU A 179 -18.89 -2.16 -12.73
N ILE A 180 -18.47 -2.33 -11.47
CA ILE A 180 -17.29 -3.14 -11.10
C ILE A 180 -17.45 -4.57 -11.60
N GLU A 181 -18.59 -5.21 -11.31
CA GLU A 181 -18.86 -6.57 -11.72
C GLU A 181 -18.99 -6.71 -13.24
N THR A 182 -19.54 -5.69 -13.92
CA THR A 182 -19.63 -5.67 -15.38
C THR A 182 -18.24 -5.66 -16.02
N VAL A 183 -17.33 -4.81 -15.53
CA VAL A 183 -15.95 -4.79 -16.01
C VAL A 183 -15.22 -6.10 -15.66
N ALA A 184 -15.40 -6.63 -14.45
CA ALA A 184 -14.74 -7.87 -14.03
C ALA A 184 -15.18 -9.09 -14.88
N ARG A 185 -16.49 -9.23 -15.15
CA ARG A 185 -17.01 -10.26 -16.06
C ARG A 185 -16.41 -10.11 -17.45
N PHE A 186 -16.40 -8.89 -17.99
CA PHE A 186 -15.82 -8.62 -19.29
C PHE A 186 -14.33 -9.01 -19.38
N LEU A 187 -13.52 -8.64 -18.37
CA LEU A 187 -12.11 -9.03 -18.32
C LEU A 187 -11.94 -10.55 -18.29
N THR A 188 -12.76 -11.24 -17.49
CA THR A 188 -12.78 -12.71 -17.43
C THR A 188 -13.08 -13.34 -18.79
N ASP A 189 -14.08 -12.83 -19.51
CA ASP A 189 -14.45 -13.31 -20.86
C ASP A 189 -13.34 -13.05 -21.89
N GLN A 190 -12.56 -11.99 -21.70
CA GLN A 190 -11.35 -11.72 -22.49
C GLN A 190 -10.11 -12.50 -22.01
N GLN A 191 -10.25 -13.37 -21.00
CA GLN A 191 -9.15 -14.11 -20.36
C GLN A 191 -8.07 -13.19 -19.76
N LEU A 192 -8.47 -11.99 -19.35
CA LEU A 192 -7.63 -11.03 -18.64
C LEU A 192 -7.84 -11.18 -17.14
N MET A 193 -6.77 -11.60 -16.48
CA MET A 193 -6.69 -11.81 -15.03
C MET A 193 -6.69 -10.46 -14.28
N PRO A 194 -7.64 -10.20 -13.36
CA PRO A 194 -7.78 -8.90 -12.69
C PRO A 194 -6.81 -8.66 -11.51
N GLU A 195 -6.00 -9.65 -11.12
CA GLU A 195 -5.23 -9.69 -9.88
C GLU A 195 -4.22 -8.54 -9.73
N ASN A 196 -3.67 -8.03 -10.84
CA ASN A 196 -2.72 -6.91 -10.85
C ASN A 196 -3.35 -5.58 -11.30
N THR A 197 -4.69 -5.46 -11.19
CA THR A 197 -5.43 -4.33 -11.74
C THR A 197 -6.12 -3.45 -10.69
N ARG A 198 -6.31 -2.18 -11.03
CA ARG A 198 -7.27 -1.27 -10.41
C ARG A 198 -8.22 -0.72 -11.47
N LEU A 199 -9.37 -0.19 -11.08
CA LEU A 199 -10.40 0.27 -12.01
C LEU A 199 -10.72 1.75 -11.79
N ARG A 200 -10.56 2.57 -12.83
CA ARG A 200 -10.96 3.98 -12.82
C ARG A 200 -12.14 4.21 -13.75
N LYS A 201 -13.20 4.82 -13.22
CA LYS A 201 -14.32 5.42 -13.98
C LYS A 201 -13.96 6.85 -14.31
N THR A 202 -13.93 7.17 -15.60
CA THR A 202 -13.60 8.52 -16.08
C THR A 202 -14.81 9.45 -15.98
N LYS A 203 -14.60 10.75 -16.17
CA LYS A 203 -15.69 11.74 -16.17
C LYS A 203 -16.71 11.54 -17.30
N SER A 204 -16.37 10.85 -18.40
CA SER A 204 -17.33 10.48 -19.46
C SER A 204 -18.18 9.24 -19.08
N GLY A 205 -17.86 8.60 -17.95
CA GLY A 205 -18.42 7.32 -17.55
C GLY A 205 -17.85 6.15 -18.34
N ASP A 206 -16.69 6.32 -18.98
CA ASP A 206 -15.89 5.22 -19.53
C ASP A 206 -14.99 4.63 -18.44
N TYR A 207 -14.35 3.51 -18.73
CA TYR A 207 -13.54 2.75 -17.76
C TYR A 207 -12.10 2.59 -18.22
N GLU A 208 -11.18 2.66 -17.26
CA GLU A 208 -9.76 2.41 -17.42
C GLU A 208 -9.33 1.35 -16.42
N VAL A 209 -8.82 0.23 -16.93
CA VAL A 209 -8.21 -0.84 -16.14
C VAL A 209 -6.73 -0.51 -16.04
N LEU A 210 -6.32 -0.07 -14.85
CA LEU A 210 -4.95 0.28 -14.53
C LEU A 210 -4.19 -1.01 -14.24
N ILE A 211 -3.16 -1.31 -15.02
CA ILE A 211 -2.36 -2.53 -14.88
C ILE A 211 -1.04 -2.16 -14.21
N ALA A 212 -0.71 -2.86 -13.12
CA ALA A 212 0.56 -2.66 -12.42
C ALA A 212 1.73 -3.16 -13.28
N SER A 213 2.63 -2.25 -13.66
CA SER A 213 3.80 -2.58 -14.49
C SER A 213 4.89 -1.51 -14.37
N ALA A 214 6.15 -1.89 -14.55
CA ALA A 214 7.30 -0.97 -14.53
C ALA A 214 7.35 -0.02 -15.75
N VAL A 215 6.64 -0.38 -16.83
CA VAL A 215 6.58 0.41 -18.06
C VAL A 215 5.15 0.71 -18.47
N THR A 216 4.94 1.82 -19.16
CA THR A 216 3.63 2.24 -19.69
C THR A 216 3.33 1.67 -21.09
N LYS A 217 4.34 1.09 -21.74
CA LYS A 217 4.26 0.49 -23.07
C LYS A 217 5.05 -0.83 -23.05
N PRO A 218 4.49 -1.88 -22.45
CA PRO A 218 5.17 -3.17 -22.39
C PRO A 218 5.34 -3.79 -23.78
N GLU A 219 6.44 -4.51 -23.94
CA GLU A 219 6.71 -5.28 -25.17
C GLU A 219 5.85 -6.56 -25.20
N ASN A 220 5.70 -7.21 -24.05
CA ASN A 220 4.85 -8.39 -23.89
C ASN A 220 3.54 -7.99 -23.22
N ARG A 221 2.42 -8.23 -23.89
CA ARG A 221 1.07 -8.01 -23.36
C ARG A 221 0.28 -9.31 -23.38
N ASP A 222 -0.58 -9.50 -22.40
CA ASP A 222 -1.50 -10.65 -22.36
C ASP A 222 -2.56 -10.59 -23.48
N THR A 223 -2.71 -9.42 -24.11
CA THR A 223 -3.59 -9.20 -25.26
C THR A 223 -3.06 -8.11 -26.18
N ASP A 224 -3.27 -8.26 -27.49
CA ASP A 224 -2.96 -7.23 -28.48
C ASP A 224 -3.94 -6.05 -28.43
N LYS A 225 -5.18 -6.30 -27.99
CA LYS A 225 -6.25 -5.31 -27.94
C LYS A 225 -6.23 -4.60 -26.58
N THR A 226 -6.27 -3.27 -26.61
CA THR A 226 -6.20 -2.45 -25.39
C THR A 226 -7.40 -1.53 -25.18
N GLU A 227 -8.38 -1.56 -26.10
CA GLU A 227 -9.63 -0.79 -25.99
C GLU A 227 -10.79 -1.63 -26.54
N TRP A 228 -11.92 -1.59 -25.84
CA TRP A 228 -13.18 -2.20 -26.26
C TRP A 228 -14.34 -1.23 -26.03
N THR A 229 -15.44 -1.50 -26.74
CA THR A 229 -16.76 -0.95 -26.42
C THR A 229 -17.57 -2.06 -25.75
N LEU A 230 -18.03 -1.82 -24.54
CA LEU A 230 -18.86 -2.73 -23.76
C LEU A 230 -20.30 -2.73 -24.29
N GLU A 231 -21.10 -3.72 -23.87
CA GLU A 231 -22.50 -3.86 -24.29
C GLU A 231 -23.37 -2.65 -23.93
N ASN A 232 -23.04 -1.97 -22.82
CA ASN A 232 -23.69 -0.74 -22.40
C ASN A 232 -23.24 0.52 -23.18
N GLY A 233 -22.44 0.35 -24.22
CA GLY A 233 -21.92 1.41 -25.08
C GLY A 233 -20.74 2.21 -24.50
N LYS A 234 -20.30 1.90 -23.28
CA LYS A 234 -19.13 2.54 -22.65
C LYS A 234 -17.82 1.96 -23.16
N LYS A 235 -16.76 2.77 -23.14
CA LYS A 235 -15.42 2.30 -23.49
C LYS A 235 -14.71 1.70 -22.28
N LEU A 236 -13.93 0.65 -22.51
CA LEU A 236 -12.98 0.08 -21.56
C LEU A 236 -11.58 0.14 -22.17
N ARG A 237 -10.59 0.64 -21.43
CA ARG A 237 -9.19 0.73 -21.87
C ARG A 237 -8.25 0.09 -20.87
N LEU A 238 -7.20 -0.56 -21.36
CA LEU A 238 -6.05 -0.95 -20.53
C LEU A 238 -5.06 0.21 -20.45
N VAL A 239 -4.61 0.51 -19.23
CA VAL A 239 -3.62 1.56 -18.95
C VAL A 239 -2.50 0.96 -18.11
N TYR A 240 -1.34 0.74 -18.73
CA TYR A 240 -0.16 0.21 -18.05
C TYR A 240 0.60 1.31 -17.29
N GLY A 241 1.43 0.90 -16.34
CA GLY A 241 2.26 1.78 -15.53
C GLY A 241 1.64 2.13 -14.18
N ASP A 242 0.63 1.38 -13.72
CA ASP A 242 0.21 1.54 -12.35
C ASP A 242 1.35 1.11 -11.41
N HIS A 243 1.57 1.88 -10.35
CA HIS A 243 2.67 1.66 -9.40
C HIS A 243 4.06 1.56 -10.06
N GLN A 244 4.28 2.28 -11.17
CA GLN A 244 5.45 2.14 -12.05
C GLN A 244 6.80 2.08 -11.34
N ILE A 245 7.02 3.00 -10.39
CA ILE A 245 8.29 3.12 -9.67
C ILE A 245 8.55 1.88 -8.81
N GLU A 246 7.52 1.40 -8.12
CA GLU A 246 7.60 0.22 -7.26
C GLU A 246 7.81 -1.03 -8.10
N MET A 247 7.02 -1.22 -9.17
CA MET A 247 7.15 -2.34 -10.08
C MET A 247 8.53 -2.42 -10.73
N GLY A 248 9.10 -1.27 -11.11
CA GLY A 248 10.47 -1.20 -11.63
C GLY A 248 11.52 -1.64 -10.60
N LYS A 249 11.39 -1.21 -9.34
CA LYS A 249 12.29 -1.65 -8.26
C LYS A 249 12.15 -3.16 -8.00
N ILE A 250 10.94 -3.69 -8.03
CA ILE A 250 10.68 -5.13 -7.87
C ILE A 250 11.36 -5.90 -9.01
N ALA A 251 11.09 -5.52 -10.27
CA ALA A 251 11.65 -6.16 -11.45
C ALA A 251 13.19 -6.17 -11.45
N ILE A 252 13.83 -5.06 -11.05
CA ILE A 252 15.29 -4.97 -10.91
C ILE A 252 15.81 -5.96 -9.86
N ASN A 253 15.21 -5.99 -8.67
CA ASN A 253 15.67 -6.88 -7.60
C ASN A 253 15.41 -8.36 -7.92
N ILE A 254 14.31 -8.68 -8.60
CA ILE A 254 14.03 -10.04 -9.09
C ILE A 254 15.06 -10.46 -10.15
N ALA A 255 15.45 -9.56 -11.05
CA ALA A 255 16.53 -9.82 -12.01
C ALA A 255 17.89 -10.03 -11.34
N GLU A 256 18.18 -9.30 -10.24
CA GLU A 256 19.38 -9.56 -9.43
C GLU A 256 19.28 -10.91 -8.70
N ALA A 257 18.14 -11.24 -8.10
CA ALA A 257 17.92 -12.52 -7.42
C ALA A 257 18.15 -13.70 -8.38
N LYS A 258 17.68 -13.60 -9.63
CA LYS A 258 17.93 -14.59 -10.70
C LYS A 258 19.41 -14.95 -10.86
N LYS A 259 20.33 -13.98 -10.75
CA LYS A 259 21.78 -14.23 -10.88
C LYS A 259 22.34 -15.14 -9.78
N TYR A 260 21.62 -15.25 -8.66
CA TYR A 260 22.01 -16.06 -7.50
C TYR A 260 21.12 -17.29 -7.30
N ALA A 261 20.14 -17.53 -8.18
CA ALA A 261 19.25 -18.69 -8.15
C ALA A 261 20.01 -20.01 -7.97
N LEU A 262 19.47 -20.96 -7.22
CA LEU A 262 20.15 -22.18 -6.79
C LEU A 262 19.97 -23.35 -7.78
N ASN A 263 19.05 -23.21 -8.72
CA ASN A 263 18.74 -24.19 -9.77
C ASN A 263 18.12 -23.48 -11.00
N ASP A 264 17.94 -24.24 -12.08
CA ASP A 264 17.41 -23.71 -13.34
C ASP A 264 15.94 -23.31 -13.23
N GLU A 265 15.16 -24.01 -12.39
CA GLU A 265 13.75 -23.72 -12.13
C GLU A 265 13.57 -22.34 -11.48
N GLU A 266 14.31 -22.03 -10.41
CA GLU A 266 14.33 -20.72 -9.77
C GLU A 266 14.76 -19.62 -10.74
N SER A 267 15.78 -19.89 -11.58
CA SER A 267 16.25 -18.93 -12.58
C SER A 267 15.18 -18.61 -13.63
N LYS A 268 14.45 -19.64 -14.10
CA LYS A 268 13.33 -19.49 -15.04
C LYS A 268 12.17 -18.75 -14.39
N MET A 269 11.78 -19.14 -13.18
CA MET A 269 10.73 -18.49 -12.40
C MET A 269 11.00 -17.00 -12.22
N HIS A 270 12.22 -16.60 -11.81
CA HIS A 270 12.57 -15.17 -11.71
C HIS A 270 12.58 -14.45 -13.07
N GLY A 271 12.86 -15.17 -14.15
CA GLY A 271 12.70 -14.65 -15.51
C GLY A 271 11.25 -14.28 -15.81
N GLU A 272 10.30 -15.13 -15.47
CA GLU A 272 8.87 -14.90 -15.68
C GLU A 272 8.32 -13.83 -14.71
N TYR A 273 8.67 -13.89 -13.43
CA TYR A 273 8.34 -12.83 -12.47
C TYR A 273 8.88 -11.46 -12.88
N HIS A 274 10.09 -11.40 -13.43
CA HIS A 274 10.61 -10.14 -13.96
C HIS A 274 9.70 -9.60 -15.07
N LYS A 275 9.28 -10.42 -16.03
CA LYS A 275 8.34 -10.00 -17.08
C LYS A 275 7.00 -9.58 -16.49
N SER A 276 6.47 -10.33 -15.52
CA SER A 276 5.22 -9.99 -14.84
C SER A 276 5.26 -8.60 -14.21
N PHE A 277 6.26 -8.30 -13.37
CA PHE A 277 6.39 -6.98 -12.75
C PHE A 277 6.81 -5.88 -13.74
N HIS A 278 7.65 -6.22 -14.73
CA HIS A 278 8.11 -5.24 -15.70
C HIS A 278 7.00 -4.82 -16.66
N ASP A 279 6.35 -5.80 -17.30
CA ASP A 279 5.40 -5.62 -18.38
C ASP A 279 3.94 -5.60 -17.92
N GLY A 280 3.64 -6.11 -16.71
CA GLY A 280 2.27 -6.25 -16.21
C GLY A 280 1.54 -7.49 -16.71
N SER A 281 2.27 -8.49 -17.21
CA SER A 281 1.70 -9.76 -17.69
C SER A 281 1.38 -10.70 -16.53
N MET A 282 0.11 -11.09 -16.42
CA MET A 282 -0.32 -12.11 -15.46
C MET A 282 -0.09 -13.53 -16.01
N LEU A 283 -0.01 -13.72 -17.33
CA LEU A 283 0.41 -15.00 -17.91
C LEU A 283 1.86 -15.37 -17.59
N SER A 284 2.69 -14.36 -17.26
CA SER A 284 4.07 -14.54 -16.81
C SER A 284 4.19 -14.73 -15.28
N HIS A 285 3.10 -14.60 -14.52
CA HIS A 285 3.11 -14.75 -13.06
C HIS A 285 2.88 -16.21 -12.65
#